data_AF-V7D1K7-F1
#
_entry.id   AF-V7D1K7-F1
#
_cell.length_a   1.000
_cell.length_b   1.000
_cell.length_c   1.000
_cell.angle_alpha   90.00
_cell.angle_beta   90.00
_cell.angle_gamma   90.00
#
_symmetry.space_group_name_H-M   'P 1'
#
loop_
_entity.id
_entity.type
_entity.pdbx_description
1 polymer ?
#
loop_
_entity_poly.entity_id
_entity_poly.type
_entity_poly.pdbx_seq_one_letter_code
_entity_poly.pdbx_strand_id
1 'polypeptide(L)' 'MADVIEKLIAVYVEQRTEEERFIDTYQRIGIDPFKERVYAANH' A
#
# COMPACT_ATOMS: atom_id res chain seq x y z
N MET A 1 -10.64 11.62 0.96
CA MET A 1 -11.03 10.18 0.91
C MET A 1 -10.48 9.47 -0.33
N ALA A 2 -10.69 9.96 -1.56
CA ALA A 2 -10.23 9.27 -2.78
C ALA A 2 -8.69 9.10 -2.86
N ASP A 3 -7.95 10.13 -2.44
CA ASP A 3 -6.48 10.17 -2.39
C ASP A 3 -5.84 9.00 -1.60
N VAL A 4 -6.45 8.63 -0.47
CA VAL A 4 -5.86 7.60 0.41
C VAL A 4 -5.93 6.24 -0.25
N ILE A 5 -7.04 5.92 -0.91
CA ILE A 5 -7.22 4.63 -1.59
C ILE A 5 -6.23 4.52 -2.76
N GLU A 6 -6.03 5.59 -3.52
CA GLU A 6 -5.04 5.62 -4.61
C GLU A 6 -3.62 5.36 -4.09
N LYS A 7 -3.23 6.02 -3.00
CA LYS A 7 -1.93 5.81 -2.35
C LYS A 7 -1.74 4.35 -1.87
N LEU A 8 -2.78 3.75 -1.29
CA LEU A 8 -2.73 2.35 -0.84
C LEU A 8 -2.60 1.38 -2.02
N ILE A 9 -3.31 1.64 -3.12
CA ILE A 9 -3.22 0.83 -4.34
C ILE A 9 -1.83 0.96 -4.97
N ALA A 10 -1.23 2.14 -4.98
CA ALA A 10 0.12 2.35 -5.49
C ALA A 10 1.14 1.47 -4.74
N VAL A 11 1.14 1.49 -3.39
CA VAL A 11 2.03 0.64 -2.58
C VAL A 11 1.80 -0.84 -2.88
N TYR A 12 0.54 -1.27 -2.99
CA TYR A 12 0.23 -2.65 -3.35
C TYR A 12 0.81 -3.03 -4.71
N VAL A 13 0.59 -2.23 -5.75
CA VAL A 13 1.09 -2.53 -7.11
C VAL A 13 2.61 -2.54 -7.16
N GLU A 14 3.28 -1.64 -6.43
CA GLU A 14 4.74 -1.57 -6.35
C GLU A 14 5.37 -2.76 -5.62
N GLN A 15 4.70 -3.32 -4.61
CA GLN A 15 5.28 -4.32 -3.71
C GLN A 15 4.78 -5.75 -3.96
N ARG A 16 3.68 -5.94 -4.69
CA ARG A 16 3.11 -7.26 -4.98
C ARG A 16 3.97 -8.06 -5.94
N THR A 17 3.84 -9.38 -5.89
CA THR A 17 4.24 -10.25 -7.01
C THR A 17 3.06 -10.49 -7.96
N GLU A 18 3.31 -11.00 -9.18
CA GLU A 18 2.30 -11.06 -10.25
C GLU A 18 0.98 -11.74 -9.87
N GLU A 19 1.01 -12.72 -8.97
CA GLU A 19 -0.16 -13.50 -8.55
C GLU A 19 -0.63 -13.20 -7.11
N GLU A 20 -0.07 -12.17 -6.48
CA GLU A 20 -0.33 -11.86 -5.07
C GLU A 20 -1.52 -10.91 -4.89
N ARG A 21 -2.47 -11.29 -4.04
CA ARG A 21 -3.62 -10.44 -3.69
C ARG A 21 -3.19 -9.39 -2.67
N PHE A 22 -3.93 -8.29 -2.61
CA PHE A 22 -3.68 -7.19 -1.68
C PHE A 22 -3.45 -7.63 -0.23
N ILE A 23 -4.33 -8.49 0.30
CA ILE A 23 -4.24 -8.93 1.70
C ILE A 23 -2.99 -9.79 1.96
N ASP A 24 -2.55 -10.56 0.96
CA ASP A 24 -1.37 -11.40 1.05
C ASP A 24 -0.10 -10.52 1.04
N THR A 25 -0.04 -9.52 0.15
CA THR A 25 1.02 -8.50 0.13
C THR A 25 1.10 -7.77 1.48
N TYR A 26 -0.04 -7.32 2.00
CA TYR A 26 -0.12 -6.61 3.28
C TYR A 26 0.37 -7.48 4.45
N GLN A 27 0.01 -8.76 4.48
CA GLN A 27 0.48 -9.68 5.52
C GLN A 27 1.98 -9.96 5.42
N ARG A 28 2.54 -10.01 4.21
CA ARG A 28 3.96 -10.29 3.97
C ARG A 28 4.87 -9.11 4.31
N ILE A 29 4.52 -7.89 3.86
CA ILE A 29 5.37 -6.71 4.02
C ILE A 29 5.02 -5.89 5.27
N GLY A 30 3.89 -6.18 5.90
CA GLY A 30 3.38 -5.44 7.05
C GLY A 30 2.71 -4.11 6.68
N ILE A 31 2.26 -3.39 7.70
CA ILE A 31 1.49 -2.14 7.56
C ILE A 31 2.37 -0.91 7.31
N ASP A 32 3.64 -0.95 7.72
CA ASP A 32 4.50 0.23 7.77
C ASP A 32 4.67 0.90 6.39
N PRO A 33 4.92 0.18 5.28
CA PRO A 33 5.03 0.80 3.94
C PRO A 33 3.75 1.55 3.51
N PHE A 34 2.58 1.03 3.90
CA PHE A 34 1.30 1.67 3.58
C PHE A 34 1.07 2.94 4.41
N LYS A 35 1.43 2.92 5.69
CA LYS A 35 1.32 4.09 6.57
C LYS A 35 2.26 5.20 6.11
N GLU A 36 3.52 4.88 5.86
CA GLU A 36 4.52 5.84 5.40
C GLU A 36 4.03 6.59 4.15
N ARG A 37 3.50 5.87 3.15
CA ARG A 37 2.99 6.49 1.92
C ARG A 37 1.81 7.43 2.13
N VAL A 38 0.89 7.08 3.03
CA VAL A 38 -0.30 7.89 3.33
C VAL A 38 0.07 9.13 4.13
N TYR A 39 0.94 9.01 5.15
CA TYR A 39 1.33 10.15 5.97
C TYR A 39 2.30 11.11 5.27
N ALA A 40 3.19 10.60 4.41
CA ALA A 40 4.14 11.42 3.65
C ALA A 40 3.48 12.41 2.69
N ALA A 41 2.25 12.15 2.28
CA ALA A 41 1.52 13.01 1.35
C ALA A 41 0.43 13.86 2.03
N ASN A 42 0.35 13.81 3.36
CA ASN A 42 -0.51 14.67 4.18
C ASN A 42 0.30 15.65 5.04
N HIS A 43 1.64 15.61 4.98
CA HIS A 43 2.55 16.64 5.46
C HIS A 43 3.03 17.48 4.28
#